data_AF-E2AGH7-F1
#
_entry.id   AF-E2AGH7-F1
#
_cell.length_a   1.000
_cell.length_b   1.000
_cell.length_c   1.000
_cell.angle_alpha   90.00
_cell.angle_beta   90.00
_cell.angle_gamma   90.00
#
_symmetry.space_group_name_H-M   'P 1'
#
loop_
_entity.id
_entity.type
_entity.pdbx_description
1 polymer ?
#
loop_
_entity_poly.entity_id
_entity_poly.type
_entity_poly.pdbx_seq_one_letter_code
_entity_poly.pdbx_strand_id
1 'polypeptide(L)'
;RWHGASATIVETENSVVWGVIWELDRSNLSTLDYQEGVQDNIYRVLSVNVETPNGTILNCRVYQQCTNPKEYMKLVDLSMDRRPSPLYLDTILKGAQENNLPTDYIELLKTIPHNGYEGKYDIRYKQVVNIFC
;
A
#
# COMPACT_ATOMS: atom_id res chain seq x y z
N ARG A 1 7.36 11.68 -8.65
CA ARG A 1 6.10 10.89 -8.52
C ARG A 1 6.40 9.45 -8.90
N TRP A 2 5.55 8.49 -8.53
CA TRP A 2 5.80 7.08 -8.81
C TRP A 2 5.66 6.68 -10.28
N HIS A 3 5.02 7.48 -11.13
CA HIS A 3 4.81 7.14 -12.55
C HIS A 3 4.10 5.80 -12.77
N GLY A 4 3.19 5.43 -11.87
CA GLY A 4 2.32 4.26 -11.94
C GLY A 4 1.21 4.36 -10.89
N ALA A 5 0.31 3.38 -10.88
CA ALA A 5 -0.76 3.31 -9.89
C ALA A 5 -0.19 3.09 -8.48
N SER A 6 -0.73 3.84 -7.50
CA SER A 6 -0.41 3.64 -6.08
C SER A 6 -1.34 2.60 -5.45
N ALA A 7 -0.91 2.00 -4.34
CA ALA A 7 -1.66 0.95 -3.66
C ALA A 7 -2.95 1.49 -3.01
N THR A 8 -3.98 0.66 -2.94
CA THR A 8 -5.19 0.87 -2.14
C THR A 8 -5.70 -0.48 -1.65
N ILE A 9 -6.49 -0.47 -0.59
CA ILE A 9 -7.18 -1.66 -0.07
C ILE A 9 -8.67 -1.56 -0.42
N VAL A 10 -9.33 -2.68 -0.71
CA VAL A 10 -10.77 -2.71 -0.97
C VAL A 10 -11.34 -3.92 -0.23
N GLU A 11 -12.39 -3.69 0.55
CA GLU A 11 -13.09 -4.77 1.25
C GLU A 11 -13.56 -5.82 0.25
N THR A 12 -13.03 -7.03 0.39
CA THR A 12 -13.31 -8.17 -0.48
C THR A 12 -13.49 -9.38 0.41
N GLU A 13 -14.60 -10.08 0.25
CA GLU A 13 -14.90 -11.27 1.06
C GLU A 13 -13.81 -12.35 0.85
N ASN A 14 -13.45 -13.05 1.93
CA ASN A 14 -12.44 -14.13 1.92
C ASN A 14 -11.06 -13.70 1.38
N SER A 15 -10.70 -12.43 1.52
CA SER A 15 -9.40 -11.88 1.10
C SER A 15 -8.64 -11.32 2.30
N VAL A 16 -7.30 -11.35 2.22
CA VAL A 16 -6.39 -10.88 3.28
C VAL A 16 -5.34 -9.96 2.68
N VAL A 17 -5.03 -8.88 3.39
CA VAL A 17 -3.89 -8.00 3.11
C VAL A 17 -2.92 -8.14 4.28
N TRP A 18 -1.64 -8.31 3.97
CA TRP A 18 -0.57 -8.25 4.96
C TRP A 18 0.13 -6.89 4.88
N GLY A 19 0.42 -6.32 6.05
CA GLY A 19 1.09 -5.04 6.18
C GLY A 19 2.02 -4.96 7.38
N VAL A 20 2.56 -3.76 7.61
CA VAL A 20 3.45 -3.47 8.75
C VAL A 20 2.79 -2.41 9.63
N ILE A 21 2.67 -2.72 10.92
CA ILE A 21 2.14 -1.80 11.92
C ILE A 21 3.28 -0.91 12.42
N TRP A 22 3.08 0.40 12.32
CA TRP A 22 3.99 1.42 12.85
C TRP A 22 3.34 2.15 14.03
N GLU A 23 4.09 2.30 15.11
CA GLU A 23 3.72 3.16 16.23
C GLU A 23 4.36 4.54 16.02
N LEU A 24 3.53 5.59 16.04
CA LEU A 24 3.94 6.96 15.78
C LEU A 24 3.34 7.89 16.83
N ASP A 25 4.02 9.00 17.09
CA ASP A 25 3.48 10.06 17.92
C ASP A 25 2.29 10.73 17.22
N ARG A 26 1.24 11.09 17.98
CA ARG A 26 0.03 11.73 17.43
C ARG A 26 0.33 13.06 16.76
N SER A 27 1.41 13.74 17.14
CA SER A 27 1.88 14.97 16.49
C SER A 27 2.24 14.76 15.01
N ASN A 28 2.55 13.54 14.59
CA ASN A 28 2.86 13.22 13.19
C ASN A 28 1.62 12.99 12.31
N LEU A 29 0.42 12.90 12.88
CA LEU A 29 -0.80 12.57 12.13
C LEU A 29 -1.11 13.57 11.01
N SER A 30 -0.99 14.88 11.28
CA SER A 30 -1.26 15.90 10.26
C SER A 30 -0.26 15.85 9.10
N THR A 31 1.01 15.58 9.40
CA THR A 31 2.05 15.40 8.38
C THR A 31 1.79 14.16 7.55
N LEU A 32 1.34 13.07 8.17
CA LEU A 32 1.01 11.83 7.48
C LEU A 32 -0.22 12.01 6.57
N ASP A 33 -1.29 12.63 7.07
CA ASP A 33 -2.48 12.97 6.29
C ASP A 33 -2.11 13.85 5.07
N TYR A 34 -1.20 14.81 5.27
CA TYR A 34 -0.72 15.66 4.18
C TYR A 34 0.07 14.89 3.13
N GLN A 35 0.94 13.96 3.55
CA GLN A 35 1.72 13.11 2.65
C GLN A 35 0.85 12.17 1.82
N GLU A 36 -0.22 11.65 2.40
CA GLU A 36 -1.20 10.78 1.72
C GLU A 36 -2.22 11.57 0.89
N GLY A 37 -2.18 12.92 0.92
CA GLY A 37 -3.05 13.76 0.10
C GLY A 37 -4.50 13.75 0.57
N VAL A 38 -4.75 13.66 1.88
CA VAL A 38 -6.11 13.66 2.45
C VAL A 38 -6.85 14.96 2.14
N GLN A 39 -6.18 16.10 2.25
CA GLN A 39 -6.76 17.41 1.86
C GLN A 39 -7.12 17.50 0.37
N ASP A 40 -6.46 16.69 -0.47
CA ASP A 40 -6.62 16.68 -1.92
C ASP A 40 -7.60 15.58 -2.39
N ASN A 41 -8.27 14.89 -1.45
CA ASN A 41 -9.15 13.75 -1.70
C ASN A 41 -8.49 12.60 -2.49
N ILE A 42 -7.17 12.43 -2.37
CA ILE A 42 -6.48 11.30 -3.00
C ILE A 42 -6.75 10.03 -2.18
N TYR A 43 -6.55 10.13 -0.87
CA TYR A 43 -6.86 9.08 0.10
C TYR A 43 -7.80 9.60 1.19
N ARG A 44 -8.60 8.68 1.75
CA ARG A 44 -9.38 8.87 2.97
C ARG A 44 -8.80 8.03 4.09
N VAL A 45 -8.94 8.53 5.30
CA VAL A 45 -8.54 7.85 6.53
C VAL A 45 -9.57 6.80 6.91
N LEU A 46 -9.10 5.62 7.29
CA LEU A 46 -9.89 4.55 7.88
C LEU A 46 -9.28 4.08 9.20
N SER A 47 -10.12 3.52 10.06
CA SER A 47 -9.72 2.80 11.26
C SER A 47 -10.16 1.36 11.07
N VAL A 48 -9.21 0.42 11.07
CA VAL A 48 -9.44 -1.00 10.83
C VAL A 48 -8.90 -1.84 11.97
N ASN A 49 -9.53 -2.97 12.23
CA ASN A 49 -9.03 -3.95 13.19
C ASN A 49 -8.07 -4.89 12.45
N VAL A 50 -6.80 -4.89 12.87
CA VAL A 50 -5.74 -5.73 12.32
C VAL A 50 -5.43 -6.83 13.32
N GLU A 51 -5.42 -8.07 12.86
CA GLU A 51 -4.98 -9.21 13.66
C GLU A 51 -3.48 -9.44 13.46
N THR A 52 -2.74 -9.46 14.57
CA THR A 52 -1.31 -9.78 14.56
C THR A 52 -1.09 -11.30 14.52
N PRO A 53 0.13 -11.79 14.17
CA PRO A 53 0.41 -13.22 14.13
C PRO A 53 0.21 -13.98 15.47
N ASN A 54 0.15 -13.27 16.59
CA ASN A 54 -0.15 -13.85 17.91
C ASN A 54 -1.64 -13.78 18.31
N GLY A 55 -2.52 -13.37 17.39
CA GLY A 55 -3.97 -13.25 17.60
C GLY A 55 -4.42 -11.99 18.32
N THR A 56 -3.53 -11.00 18.52
CA THR A 56 -3.92 -9.72 19.12
C THR A 56 -4.62 -8.86 18.07
N ILE A 57 -5.76 -8.26 18.44
CA ILE A 57 -6.47 -7.32 17.58
C ILE A 57 -6.03 -5.90 17.96
N LEU A 58 -5.51 -5.17 16.97
CA LEU A 58 -5.10 -3.77 17.11
C LEU A 58 -5.99 -2.89 16.24
N ASN A 59 -6.39 -1.74 16.77
CA ASN A 59 -7.09 -0.74 15.97
C ASN A 59 -6.07 0.18 15.31
N CYS A 60 -5.93 0.06 13.98
CA CYS A 60 -4.90 0.74 13.20
C CYS A 60 -5.52 1.79 12.27
N ARG A 61 -4.80 2.89 12.08
CA ARG A 61 -5.12 3.89 11.06
C ARG A 61 -4.55 3.43 9.73
N VAL A 62 -5.36 3.42 8.69
CA VAL A 62 -4.95 3.09 7.32
C VAL A 62 -5.52 4.13 6.35
N TYR A 63 -4.96 4.19 5.14
CA TYR A 63 -5.43 5.09 4.09
C TYR A 63 -5.92 4.29 2.90
N GLN A 64 -7.09 4.64 2.40
CA GLN A 64 -7.70 4.04 1.22
C GLN A 64 -7.94 5.11 0.16
N GLN A 65 -7.71 4.82 -1.11
CA GLN A 65 -8.03 5.76 -2.18
C GLN A 65 -9.51 6.14 -2.15
N CYS A 66 -9.81 7.41 -2.38
CA CYS A 66 -11.20 7.88 -2.45
C CYS A 66 -11.93 7.33 -3.69
N THR A 67 -11.18 7.06 -4.76
CA THR A 67 -11.70 6.48 -6.01
C THR A 67 -11.21 5.05 -6.15
N ASN A 68 -11.98 4.09 -5.64
CA ASN A 68 -11.65 2.68 -5.75
C ASN A 68 -12.09 2.08 -7.10
N PRO A 69 -11.36 1.08 -7.62
CA PRO A 69 -11.83 0.29 -8.75
C PRO A 69 -13.15 -0.42 -8.37
N LYS A 70 -14.14 -0.36 -9.27
CA LYS A 70 -15.47 -0.95 -9.04
C LYS A 70 -15.45 -2.47 -9.08
N GLU A 71 -14.49 -3.06 -9.78
CA GLU A 71 -14.38 -4.50 -9.99
C GLU A 71 -13.09 -5.03 -9.35
N TYR A 72 -13.26 -6.08 -8.55
CA TYR A 72 -12.15 -6.89 -8.08
C TYR A 72 -11.45 -7.54 -9.27
N MET A 73 -10.12 -7.43 -9.28
CA MET A 73 -9.27 -7.98 -10.31
C MET A 73 -8.12 -8.67 -9.60
N LYS A 74 -7.78 -9.88 -10.05
CA LYS A 74 -6.62 -10.59 -9.51
C LYS A 74 -5.37 -9.76 -9.79
N LEU A 75 -4.41 -9.79 -8.87
CA LEU A 75 -3.17 -9.02 -8.95
C LEU A 75 -2.39 -9.27 -10.26
N VAL A 76 -2.42 -10.51 -10.76
CA VAL A 76 -1.78 -10.89 -12.04
C VAL A 76 -2.46 -10.31 -13.28
N ASP A 77 -3.74 -9.98 -13.18
CA ASP A 77 -4.59 -9.57 -14.30
C ASP A 77 -4.75 -8.05 -14.39
N LEU A 78 -4.00 -7.27 -13.58
CA LEU A 78 -4.11 -5.81 -13.54
C LEU A 78 -3.93 -5.17 -14.93
N SER A 79 -4.89 -4.33 -15.30
CA SER A 79 -4.85 -3.49 -16.51
C SER A 79 -3.73 -2.45 -16.43
N MET A 80 -3.20 -2.00 -17.57
CA MET A 80 -2.02 -1.12 -17.62
C MET A 80 -2.13 0.16 -16.78
N ASP A 81 -3.33 0.75 -16.70
CA ASP A 81 -3.66 1.93 -15.90
C ASP A 81 -3.68 1.66 -14.38
N ARG A 82 -3.81 0.40 -13.98
CA ARG A 82 -3.80 -0.07 -12.59
C ARG A 82 -2.46 -0.66 -12.15
N ARG A 83 -1.46 -0.69 -13.03
CA ARG A 83 -0.14 -1.24 -12.72
C ARG A 83 0.75 -0.23 -12.00
N PRO A 84 1.48 -0.65 -10.95
CA PRO A 84 2.51 0.18 -10.34
C PRO A 84 3.67 0.41 -11.32
N SER A 85 4.52 1.38 -11.01
CA SER A 85 5.80 1.48 -11.70
C SER A 85 6.78 0.42 -11.20
N PRO A 86 7.83 0.08 -11.98
CA PRO A 86 8.85 -0.87 -11.55
C PRO A 86 9.48 -0.48 -10.21
N LEU A 87 9.80 0.80 -10.01
CA LEU A 87 10.43 1.26 -8.77
C LEU A 87 9.49 1.22 -7.57
N TYR A 88 8.22 1.58 -7.75
CA TYR A 88 7.25 1.53 -6.66
C TYR A 88 7.03 0.08 -6.19
N LEU A 89 6.86 -0.86 -7.13
CA LEU A 89 6.73 -2.28 -6.83
C LEU A 89 7.97 -2.85 -6.14
N ASP A 90 9.17 -2.52 -6.63
CA ASP A 90 10.44 -2.92 -6.00
C ASP A 90 10.56 -2.39 -4.56
N THR A 91 10.09 -1.16 -4.31
CA THR A 91 10.11 -0.59 -2.96
C THR A 91 9.16 -1.34 -2.01
N ILE A 92 7.96 -1.72 -2.48
CA ILE A 92 7.01 -2.55 -1.71
C ILE A 92 7.63 -3.91 -1.40
N LEU A 93 8.22 -4.57 -2.40
CA LEU A 93 8.84 -5.90 -2.23
C LEU A 93 9.99 -5.86 -1.22
N LYS A 94 10.88 -4.86 -1.32
CA LYS A 94 11.98 -4.67 -0.37
C LYS A 94 11.47 -4.45 1.04
N GLY A 95 10.49 -3.55 1.23
CA GLY A 95 9.93 -3.32 2.54
C GLY A 95 9.24 -4.57 3.13
N ALA A 96 8.54 -5.36 2.30
CA ALA A 96 7.93 -6.61 2.73
C ALA A 96 8.98 -7.64 3.19
N GLN A 97 10.10 -7.75 2.47
CA GLN A 97 11.23 -8.61 2.82
C GLN A 97 11.94 -8.14 4.09
N GLU A 98 12.24 -6.84 4.20
CA GLU A 98 12.91 -6.24 5.36
C GLU A 98 12.12 -6.41 6.66
N ASN A 99 10.79 -6.40 6.56
CA ASN A 99 9.88 -6.57 7.71
C ASN A 99 9.38 -8.01 7.90
N ASN A 100 9.95 -8.99 7.19
CA ASN A 100 9.62 -10.41 7.32
C ASN A 100 8.12 -10.71 7.17
N LEU A 101 7.46 -10.10 6.18
CA LEU A 101 6.10 -10.51 5.80
C LEU A 101 6.12 -11.99 5.36
N PRO A 102 4.98 -12.70 5.47
CA PRO A 102 4.90 -14.10 5.08
C PRO A 102 5.40 -14.36 3.65
N THR A 103 6.17 -15.43 3.48
CA THR A 103 6.82 -15.77 2.21
C THR A 103 5.81 -15.93 1.08
N ASP A 104 4.68 -16.58 1.35
CA ASP A 104 3.58 -16.75 0.39
C ASP A 104 2.98 -15.42 -0.06
N TYR A 105 2.86 -14.44 0.85
CA TYR A 105 2.41 -13.10 0.50
C TYR A 105 3.45 -12.34 -0.33
N ILE A 106 4.75 -12.47 0.00
CA ILE A 106 5.82 -11.89 -0.82
C ILE A 106 5.83 -12.49 -2.23
N GLU A 107 5.65 -13.80 -2.36
CA GLU A 107 5.51 -14.45 -3.68
C GLU A 107 4.27 -13.96 -4.43
N LEU A 108 3.14 -13.75 -3.74
CA LEU A 108 1.96 -13.12 -4.34
C LEU A 108 2.26 -11.72 -4.87
N LEU A 109 2.94 -10.87 -4.09
CA LEU A 109 3.32 -9.51 -4.52
C LEU A 109 4.22 -9.52 -5.76
N LYS A 110 5.12 -10.50 -5.89
CA LYS A 110 5.98 -10.64 -7.08
C LYS A 110 5.21 -10.96 -8.35
N THR A 111 3.97 -11.45 -8.25
CA THR A 111 3.12 -11.72 -9.41
C THR A 111 2.48 -10.46 -10.01
N ILE A 112 2.54 -9.32 -9.31
CA ILE A 112 1.98 -8.05 -9.78
C ILE A 112 2.78 -7.55 -11.00
N PRO A 113 2.14 -7.35 -12.16
CA PRO A 113 2.82 -6.76 -13.31
C PRO A 113 3.02 -5.26 -13.10
N HIS A 114 4.21 -4.75 -13.38
CA HIS A 114 4.47 -3.31 -13.44
C HIS A 114 4.21 -2.73 -14.83
N ASN A 115 4.08 -1.41 -14.93
CA ASN A 115 3.79 -0.71 -16.19
C ASN A 115 5.00 -0.50 -17.13
N GLY A 116 6.21 -0.88 -16.71
CA GLY A 116 7.42 -0.79 -17.53
C GLY A 116 7.98 0.63 -17.69
N TYR A 117 7.69 1.55 -16.77
CA TYR A 117 8.26 2.90 -16.82
C TYR A 117 9.79 2.91 -16.65
N GLU A 118 10.50 3.45 -17.66
CA GLU A 118 11.98 3.54 -17.73
C GLU A 118 12.52 4.97 -17.54
N GLY A 119 11.65 5.95 -17.26
CA GLY A 119 12.05 7.35 -17.10
C GLY A 119 12.70 7.65 -15.73
N LYS A 120 13.09 8.92 -15.53
CA LYS A 120 13.65 9.37 -14.26
C LYS A 120 12.56 9.58 -13.21
N TYR A 121 12.79 9.05 -12.02
CA TYR A 121 11.90 9.25 -10.88
C TYR A 121 12.30 10.52 -10.10
N ASP A 122 11.39 11.49 -9.99
CA ASP A 122 11.51 12.61 -9.05
C ASP A 122 10.87 12.23 -7.71
N ILE A 123 11.62 11.50 -6.88
CA ILE A 123 11.22 11.07 -5.53
C ILE A 123 12.03 11.91 -4.55
N ARG A 124 11.40 12.93 -3.98
CA ARG A 124 12.09 13.90 -3.11
C ARG A 124 12.18 13.47 -1.65
N TYR A 125 11.54 12.38 -1.28
CA TYR A 125 11.58 11.84 0.07
C TYR A 125 11.57 10.32 -0.04
N LYS A 126 12.34 9.65 0.83
CA LYS A 126 12.04 8.28 1.22
C LYS A 126 10.63 8.35 1.82
N GLN A 127 9.61 8.19 0.98
CA GLN A 127 8.30 7.87 1.50
C GLN A 127 8.55 6.64 2.35
N VAL A 128 8.23 6.75 3.63
CA VAL A 128 7.86 5.58 4.40
C VAL A 128 6.85 4.90 3.50
N VAL A 129 7.27 3.82 2.83
CA VAL A 129 6.31 2.98 2.15
C VAL A 129 5.56 2.38 3.32
N ASN A 130 4.47 3.06 3.67
CA ASN A 130 3.43 2.55 4.52
C ASN A 130 2.97 1.31 3.77
N ILE A 131 3.57 0.17 4.12
CA ILE A 131 3.06 -1.13 3.73
C ILE A 131 1.73 -1.20 4.48
N PHE A 132 0.71 -0.72 3.78
CA PHE A 132 -0.66 -0.66 4.21
C PHE A 132 -1.00 -1.98 4.91
N CYS A 133 -1.31 -1.89 6.21
CA CYS A 133 -2.16 -2.87 6.84
C CYS A 133 -3.52 -2.89 6.14
#